data_AF-A0A9X4R550-F1
#
_entry.id   AF-A0A9X4R550-F1
#
_cell.length_a   1.000
_cell.length_b   1.000
_cell.length_c   1.000
_cell.angle_alpha   90.00
_cell.angle_beta   90.00
_cell.angle_gamma   90.00
#
_symmetry.space_group_name_H-M   'P 1'
#
loop_
_entity.id
_entity.type
_entity.pdbx_description
1 polymer ?
#
loop_
_entity_poly.entity_id
_entity_poly.type
_entity_poly.pdbx_seq_one_letter_code
_entity_poly.pdbx_strand_id
1 'polypeptide(L)'
;MDALSKDVELSFGGDHGLDDFKTMWKPEAADSLLWETLATTLALGGSFDKNGRFIAPYTFSRWPQGLDGFSHVVAVGTGVRVRSAANDAAAVVASLDFSIVETADPSGEPDGWVAVKLPSGQIGHVRDRLMRSPLEYRVGFSKQAGRWQIDFFIAGD
;
A
#
# COMPACT_ATOMS: atom_id res chain seq x y z
N MET A 1 -1.19 -2.83 25.76
CA MET A 1 -1.23 -3.32 24.36
C MET A 1 0.23 -3.39 23.92
N ASP A 2 0.87 -4.54 24.14
CA ASP A 2 2.34 -4.62 24.16
C ASP A 2 2.98 -4.66 22.76
N ALA A 3 2.15 -4.84 21.74
CA ALA A 3 2.53 -4.87 20.34
C ALA A 3 2.75 -3.48 19.72
N LEU A 4 2.37 -2.39 20.41
CA LEU A 4 2.61 -1.01 19.96
C LEU A 4 3.75 -0.40 20.77
N SER A 5 4.57 0.42 20.11
CA SER A 5 5.46 1.34 20.82
C SER A 5 4.63 2.39 21.56
N LYS A 6 5.22 3.01 22.59
CA LYS A 6 4.53 4.07 23.35
C LYS A 6 4.22 5.29 22.49
N ASP A 7 5.09 5.56 21.52
CA ASP A 7 5.08 6.74 20.66
C ASP A 7 4.84 6.33 19.20
N VAL A 8 3.94 5.35 18.98
CA VAL A 8 3.62 4.85 17.63
C VAL A 8 3.13 5.99 16.75
N GLU A 9 3.73 6.19 15.58
CA GLU A 9 3.33 7.24 14.64
C GLU A 9 2.13 6.76 13.79
N LEU A 10 1.09 7.60 13.67
CA LEU A 10 -0.19 7.23 13.04
C LEU A 10 -0.57 8.15 11.87
N SER A 11 -0.01 9.36 11.83
CA SER A 11 -0.19 10.28 10.71
C SER A 11 0.95 11.28 10.62
N PHE A 12 1.10 11.90 9.44
CA PHE A 12 1.95 13.06 9.25
C PHE A 12 1.42 14.34 9.90
N GLY A 13 0.15 14.33 10.35
CA GLY A 13 -0.49 15.43 11.08
C GLY A 13 -0.15 15.47 12.56
N GLY A 14 0.65 14.51 13.06
CA GLY A 14 1.09 14.46 14.44
C GLY A 14 0.27 13.54 15.35
N ASP A 15 -0.63 12.71 14.80
CA ASP A 15 -1.33 11.69 15.59
C ASP A 15 -0.33 10.60 16.02
N HIS A 16 -0.25 10.33 17.32
CA HIS A 16 0.73 9.39 17.86
C HIS A 16 0.30 8.75 19.18
N GLY A 17 0.90 7.60 19.46
CA GLY A 17 0.74 6.88 20.72
C GLY A 17 -0.59 6.13 20.84
N LEU A 18 -0.80 5.54 22.01
CA LEU A 18 -1.86 4.55 22.22
C LEU A 18 -3.28 5.15 22.20
N ASP A 19 -3.45 6.38 22.67
CA ASP A 19 -4.77 7.00 22.76
C ASP A 19 -5.29 7.42 21.38
N ASP A 20 -4.43 8.01 20.56
CA ASP A 20 -4.74 8.31 19.16
C ASP A 20 -4.96 7.01 18.37
N PHE A 21 -4.16 5.97 18.63
CA PHE A 21 -4.35 4.66 17.99
C PHE A 21 -5.75 4.11 18.29
N LYS A 22 -6.17 4.10 19.55
CA LYS A 22 -7.51 3.62 19.93
C LYS A 22 -8.62 4.47 19.35
N THR A 23 -8.43 5.78 19.28
CA THR A 23 -9.42 6.72 18.73
C THR A 23 -9.59 6.52 17.24
N MET A 24 -8.48 6.43 16.50
CA MET A 24 -8.45 6.24 15.05
C MET A 24 -8.96 4.85 14.66
N TRP A 25 -8.43 3.80 15.29
CA TRP A 25 -8.62 2.43 14.83
C TRP A 25 -9.75 1.68 15.52
N LYS A 26 -10.16 2.10 16.73
CA LYS A 26 -11.21 1.45 17.52
C LYS A 26 -11.05 -0.08 17.54
N PRO A 27 -9.92 -0.63 18.02
CA PRO A 27 -9.53 -2.03 17.81
C PRO A 27 -10.53 -3.07 18.33
N GLU A 28 -11.39 -2.68 19.28
CA GLU A 28 -12.43 -3.54 19.88
C GLU A 28 -13.78 -3.47 19.15
N ALA A 29 -13.96 -2.50 18.24
CA ALA A 29 -15.18 -2.38 17.45
C ALA A 29 -15.26 -3.48 16.39
N ALA A 30 -16.45 -4.06 16.22
CA ALA A 30 -16.67 -5.15 15.27
C ALA A 30 -16.46 -4.73 13.80
N ASP A 31 -16.62 -3.44 13.50
CA ASP A 31 -16.44 -2.81 12.20
C ASP A 31 -15.09 -2.07 12.08
N SER A 32 -14.15 -2.33 12.98
CA SER A 32 -12.80 -1.76 12.92
C SER A 32 -12.08 -2.19 11.63
N LEU A 33 -11.62 -1.21 10.86
CA LEU A 33 -10.78 -1.44 9.68
C LEU A 33 -9.32 -1.81 10.02
N LEU A 34 -8.93 -1.76 11.30
CA LEU A 34 -7.55 -2.01 11.74
C LEU A 34 -7.00 -3.33 11.22
N TRP A 35 -7.74 -4.40 11.45
CA TRP A 35 -7.25 -5.74 11.19
C TRP A 35 -7.19 -6.02 9.69
N GLU A 36 -8.15 -5.51 8.91
CA GLU A 36 -8.15 -5.62 7.46
C GLU A 36 -6.99 -4.81 6.85
N THR A 37 -6.80 -3.56 7.26
CA THR A 37 -5.71 -2.73 6.76
C THR A 37 -4.36 -3.33 7.14
N LEU A 38 -4.16 -3.75 8.39
CA LEU A 38 -2.91 -4.36 8.82
C LEU A 38 -2.64 -5.68 8.07
N ALA A 39 -3.66 -6.53 7.90
CA ALA A 39 -3.52 -7.79 7.16
C ALA A 39 -3.17 -7.56 5.70
N THR A 40 -3.82 -6.61 5.02
CA THR A 40 -3.56 -6.31 3.61
C THR A 40 -2.18 -5.67 3.39
N THR A 41 -1.74 -4.78 4.30
CA THR A 41 -0.39 -4.23 4.30
C THR A 41 0.67 -5.32 4.51
N LEU A 42 0.47 -6.23 5.47
CA LEU A 42 1.42 -7.30 5.78
C LEU A 42 1.44 -8.44 4.75
N ALA A 43 0.32 -8.70 4.06
CA ALA A 43 0.23 -9.76 3.05
C ALA A 43 1.21 -9.59 1.90
N LEU A 44 1.63 -8.35 1.63
CA LEU A 44 2.63 -8.02 0.63
C LEU A 44 4.06 -8.11 1.18
N GLY A 45 4.29 -8.68 2.36
CA GLY A 45 5.62 -8.79 2.95
C GLY A 45 6.31 -7.43 3.10
N GLY A 46 7.63 -7.40 3.09
CA GLY A 46 8.38 -6.17 3.32
C GLY A 46 9.89 -6.39 3.30
N SER A 47 10.63 -5.41 3.81
CA SER A 47 12.08 -5.52 3.95
C SER A 47 12.61 -4.87 5.21
N PHE A 48 13.77 -5.35 5.66
CA PHE A 48 14.53 -4.70 6.72
C PHE A 48 15.28 -3.48 6.19
N ASP A 49 15.26 -2.39 6.95
CA ASP A 49 16.15 -1.25 6.76
C ASP A 49 17.55 -1.52 7.35
N LYS A 50 18.46 -0.56 7.20
CA LYS A 50 19.84 -0.65 7.72
C LYS A 50 19.94 -0.73 9.25
N ASN A 51 18.89 -0.32 9.96
CA ASN A 51 18.82 -0.32 11.42
C ASN A 51 18.15 -1.58 11.98
N GLY A 52 17.73 -2.51 11.10
CA GLY A 52 17.02 -3.72 11.49
C GLY A 52 15.53 -3.53 11.75
N ARG A 53 14.94 -2.40 11.33
CA ARG A 53 13.49 -2.19 11.35
C ARG A 53 12.87 -2.92 10.15
N PHE A 54 11.84 -3.72 10.38
CA PHE A 54 11.06 -4.32 9.29
C PHE A 54 9.98 -3.35 8.84
N ILE A 55 9.86 -3.12 7.53
CA ILE A 55 8.86 -2.23 6.95
C ILE A 55 8.07 -2.99 5.89
N ALA A 56 6.74 -2.97 6.01
CA ALA A 56 5.80 -3.48 5.04
C ALA A 56 4.90 -2.34 4.52
N PRO A 57 4.40 -2.40 3.27
CA PRO A 57 4.61 -3.46 2.27
C PRO A 57 5.94 -3.32 1.50
N TYR A 58 6.35 -4.33 0.71
CA TYR A 58 7.52 -4.17 -0.19
C TYR A 58 7.30 -3.03 -1.21
N THR A 59 6.04 -2.75 -1.54
CA THR A 59 5.66 -1.69 -2.49
C THR A 59 6.03 -0.31 -1.96
N PHE A 60 6.25 -0.14 -0.66
CA PHE A 60 6.86 1.05 -0.07
C PHE A 60 8.34 0.81 0.25
N SER A 61 8.65 -0.27 0.98
CA SER A 61 9.98 -0.49 1.57
C SER A 61 11.10 -0.72 0.55
N ARG A 62 10.74 -1.12 -0.68
CA ARG A 62 11.65 -1.35 -1.81
C ARG A 62 11.28 -0.52 -3.04
N TRP A 63 10.50 0.54 -2.87
CA TRP A 63 10.15 1.42 -3.97
C TRP A 63 11.43 1.99 -4.63
N PRO A 64 11.58 1.92 -5.97
CA PRO A 64 12.77 2.42 -6.64
C PRO A 64 12.96 3.92 -6.46
N GLN A 65 14.21 4.33 -6.24
CA GLN A 65 14.56 5.74 -6.26
C GLN A 65 14.34 6.33 -7.67
N GLY A 66 13.82 7.55 -7.72
CA GLY A 66 13.58 8.28 -8.97
C GLY A 66 12.22 8.03 -9.62
N LEU A 67 11.39 7.14 -9.07
CA LEU A 67 9.99 7.01 -9.46
C LEU A 67 9.10 7.78 -8.49
N ASP A 68 8.28 8.67 -9.03
CA ASP A 68 7.32 9.45 -8.27
C ASP A 68 6.13 8.57 -7.83
N GLY A 69 5.96 8.42 -6.52
CA GLY A 69 4.90 7.60 -5.92
C GLY A 69 3.48 8.16 -6.10
N PHE A 70 3.33 9.42 -6.48
CA PHE A 70 2.02 10.03 -6.78
C PHE A 70 1.50 9.69 -8.18
N SER A 71 2.41 9.44 -9.12
CA SER A 71 2.08 9.15 -10.52
C SER A 71 2.26 7.68 -10.90
N HIS A 72 2.67 6.83 -9.96
CA HIS A 72 2.97 5.43 -10.24
C HIS A 72 2.32 4.47 -9.26
N VAL A 73 1.99 3.29 -9.77
CA VAL A 73 1.46 2.15 -9.02
C VAL A 73 2.17 0.88 -9.43
N VAL A 74 2.13 -0.13 -8.57
CA VAL A 74 2.73 -1.44 -8.83
C VAL A 74 1.68 -2.54 -8.87
N ALA A 75 1.79 -3.44 -9.84
CA ALA A 75 1.01 -4.66 -9.89
C ALA A 75 1.46 -5.62 -8.76
N VAL A 76 0.53 -6.14 -7.96
CA VAL A 76 0.83 -7.04 -6.83
C VAL A 76 0.61 -8.51 -7.17
N GLY A 77 1.23 -8.95 -8.27
CA GLY A 77 1.17 -10.34 -8.71
C GLY A 77 1.80 -10.56 -10.08
N THR A 78 1.68 -11.79 -10.56
CA THR A 78 2.03 -12.18 -11.93
C THR A 78 0.79 -12.34 -12.79
N GLY A 79 0.92 -12.11 -14.09
CA GLY A 79 -0.18 -12.23 -15.05
C GLY A 79 -1.34 -11.28 -14.79
N VAL A 80 -1.09 -10.13 -14.14
CA VAL A 80 -2.12 -9.12 -13.86
C VAL A 80 -2.61 -8.56 -15.19
N ARG A 81 -3.88 -8.84 -15.52
CA ARG A 81 -4.45 -8.53 -16.83
C ARG A 81 -4.73 -7.03 -16.95
N VAL A 82 -4.15 -6.42 -17.98
CA VAL A 82 -4.47 -5.07 -18.42
C VAL A 82 -5.50 -5.16 -19.52
N ARG A 83 -6.61 -4.44 -19.37
CA ARG A 83 -7.76 -4.50 -20.28
C ARG A 83 -7.89 -3.25 -21.12
N SER A 84 -8.52 -3.37 -22.28
CA SER A 84 -8.76 -2.25 -23.20
C SER A 84 -9.80 -1.25 -22.69
N ALA A 85 -10.57 -1.60 -21.67
CA ALA A 85 -11.55 -0.74 -21.00
C ALA A 85 -11.73 -1.21 -19.55
N ALA A 86 -12.28 -0.34 -18.69
CA ALA A 86 -12.64 -0.59 -17.29
C ALA A 86 -13.81 -1.58 -17.13
N ASN A 87 -13.65 -2.79 -17.67
CA ASN A 87 -14.69 -3.81 -17.75
C ASN A 87 -14.05 -5.21 -17.76
N ASP A 88 -14.53 -6.14 -16.93
CA ASP A 88 -13.99 -7.51 -16.86
C ASP A 88 -14.19 -8.33 -18.14
N ALA A 89 -15.12 -7.94 -19.01
CA ALA A 89 -15.33 -8.56 -20.32
C ALA A 89 -14.47 -7.93 -21.43
N ALA A 90 -13.82 -6.79 -21.18
CA ALA A 90 -12.97 -6.13 -22.17
C ALA A 90 -11.74 -6.99 -22.50
N ALA A 91 -11.27 -6.83 -23.74
CA ALA A 91 -10.12 -7.57 -24.25
C ALA A 91 -8.88 -7.32 -23.38
N VAL A 92 -8.10 -8.37 -23.13
CA VAL A 92 -6.80 -8.24 -22.48
C VAL A 92 -5.80 -7.75 -23.52
N VAL A 93 -5.15 -6.62 -23.23
CA VAL A 93 -4.19 -5.95 -24.14
C VAL A 93 -2.75 -6.10 -23.68
N ALA A 94 -2.53 -6.40 -22.40
CA ALA A 94 -1.21 -6.69 -21.84
C ALA A 94 -1.34 -7.48 -20.53
N SER A 95 -0.22 -7.94 -20.00
CA SER A 95 -0.09 -8.49 -18.64
C SER A 95 1.07 -7.83 -17.91
N LEU A 96 0.91 -7.61 -16.60
CA LEU A 96 1.95 -7.09 -15.72
C LEU A 96 2.41 -8.18 -14.75
N ASP A 97 3.72 -8.23 -14.52
CA ASP A 97 4.36 -9.12 -13.56
C ASP A 97 5.18 -8.28 -12.59
N PHE A 98 4.61 -8.03 -11.41
CA PHE A 98 5.20 -7.16 -10.38
C PHE A 98 5.70 -5.80 -10.92
N SER A 99 5.07 -5.31 -11.99
CA SER A 99 5.55 -4.17 -12.76
C SER A 99 5.06 -2.87 -12.16
N ILE A 100 5.93 -1.85 -12.15
CA ILE A 100 5.58 -0.47 -11.81
C ILE A 100 5.20 0.25 -13.10
N VAL A 101 4.06 0.93 -13.10
CA VAL A 101 3.51 1.64 -14.26
C VAL A 101 2.98 3.01 -13.83
N GLU A 102 3.02 3.95 -14.77
CA GLU A 102 2.42 5.28 -14.59
C GLU A 102 0.89 5.16 -14.59
N THR A 103 0.21 5.86 -13.69
CA THR A 103 -1.26 6.00 -13.73
C THR A 103 -1.64 6.96 -14.86
N ALA A 104 -2.66 6.60 -15.63
CA ALA A 104 -3.25 7.49 -16.61
C ALA A 104 -4.46 8.18 -15.97
N ASP A 105 -4.44 9.51 -15.88
CA ASP A 105 -5.50 10.38 -15.34
C ASP A 105 -6.39 9.77 -14.23
N PRO A 106 -6.10 10.02 -12.95
CA PRO A 106 -6.90 9.48 -11.85
C PRO A 106 -8.33 10.05 -11.80
N SER A 107 -8.66 11.07 -12.60
CA SER A 107 -9.99 11.68 -12.62
C SER A 107 -10.91 10.99 -13.62
N GLY A 108 -11.98 10.34 -13.11
CA GLY A 108 -13.07 9.81 -13.94
C GLY A 108 -13.02 8.33 -14.27
N GLU A 109 -12.06 7.58 -13.70
CA GLU A 109 -12.06 6.12 -13.79
C GLU A 109 -13.21 5.52 -12.94
N PRO A 110 -13.93 4.48 -13.42
CA PRO A 110 -14.98 3.85 -12.63
C PRO A 110 -14.44 3.19 -11.35
N ASP A 111 -15.27 3.14 -10.31
CA ASP A 111 -14.95 2.46 -9.06
C ASP A 111 -14.42 1.03 -9.29
N GLY A 112 -13.32 0.69 -8.62
CA GLY A 112 -12.68 -0.63 -8.72
C GLY A 112 -11.73 -0.80 -9.91
N TRP A 113 -11.37 0.29 -10.59
CA TRP A 113 -10.42 0.29 -11.71
C TRP A 113 -9.35 1.37 -11.55
N VAL A 114 -8.19 1.09 -12.14
CA VAL A 114 -7.06 2.01 -12.29
C VAL A 114 -6.66 2.03 -13.75
N ALA A 115 -6.68 3.20 -14.36
CA ALA A 115 -6.11 3.40 -15.68
C ALA A 115 -4.58 3.54 -15.55
N VAL A 116 -3.86 2.81 -16.41
CA VAL A 116 -2.40 2.72 -16.42
C VAL A 116 -1.88 2.92 -17.83
N LYS A 117 -0.68 3.52 -17.92
CA LYS A 117 0.02 3.69 -19.18
C LYS A 117 1.03 2.58 -19.37
N LEU A 118 0.87 1.81 -20.44
CA LEU A 118 1.80 0.76 -20.83
C LEU A 118 3.08 1.35 -21.43
N PRO A 119 4.20 0.59 -21.47
CA PRO A 119 5.43 1.03 -22.14
C PRO A 119 5.24 1.43 -23.61
N SER A 120 4.22 0.89 -24.28
CA SER A 120 3.85 1.26 -25.66
C SER A 120 3.20 2.65 -25.77
N GLY A 121 2.89 3.30 -24.65
CA GLY A 121 2.08 4.53 -24.58
C GLY A 121 0.57 4.29 -24.61
N GLN A 122 0.12 3.05 -24.83
CA GLN A 122 -1.29 2.69 -24.77
C GLN A 122 -1.81 2.78 -23.33
N ILE A 123 -2.99 3.36 -23.16
CA ILE A 123 -3.73 3.31 -21.89
C ILE A 123 -4.48 1.99 -21.80
N GLY A 124 -4.41 1.35 -20.64
CA GLY A 124 -5.21 0.18 -20.29
C GLY A 124 -5.72 0.27 -18.87
N HIS A 125 -6.57 -0.67 -18.49
CA HIS A 125 -7.33 -0.62 -17.25
C HIS A 125 -7.10 -1.90 -16.44
N VAL A 126 -6.83 -1.76 -15.15
CA VAL A 126 -6.55 -2.87 -14.22
C VAL A 126 -7.48 -2.77 -13.03
N ARG A 127 -7.86 -3.91 -12.44
CA ARG A 127 -8.59 -3.93 -11.17
C ARG A 127 -7.71 -3.34 -10.06
N ASP A 128 -8.25 -2.35 -9.35
CA ASP A 128 -7.57 -1.64 -8.27
C ASP A 128 -6.95 -2.57 -7.21
N ARG A 129 -7.64 -3.63 -6.81
CA ARG A 129 -7.16 -4.63 -5.84
C ARG A 129 -5.90 -5.38 -6.27
N LEU A 130 -5.54 -5.30 -7.55
CA LEU A 130 -4.32 -5.91 -8.12
C LEU A 130 -3.20 -4.88 -8.30
N MET A 131 -3.45 -3.62 -7.95
CA MET A 131 -2.52 -2.51 -8.01
C MET A 131 -2.32 -1.94 -6.61
N ARG A 132 -1.14 -1.38 -6.33
CA ARG A 132 -0.86 -0.68 -5.08
C ARG A 132 -0.11 0.61 -5.32
N SER A 133 -0.50 1.67 -4.62
CA SER A 133 0.31 2.87 -4.49
C SER A 133 1.37 2.66 -3.39
N PRO A 134 2.60 3.17 -3.55
CA PRO A 134 3.59 3.21 -2.46
C PRO A 134 3.17 4.16 -1.32
N LEU A 135 2.17 5.00 -1.53
CA LEU A 135 1.65 5.97 -0.56
C LEU A 135 0.49 5.40 0.28
N GLU A 136 0.05 4.18 0.01
CA GLU A 136 -0.91 3.47 0.87
C GLU A 136 -0.31 3.16 2.26
N TYR A 137 -1.13 2.56 3.12
CA TYR A 137 -0.72 2.19 4.47
C TYR A 137 0.56 1.35 4.49
N ARG A 138 1.47 1.77 5.36
CA ARG A 138 2.74 1.13 5.67
C ARG A 138 2.89 0.98 7.18
N VAL A 139 3.51 -0.11 7.59
CA VAL A 139 3.73 -0.46 8.99
C VAL A 139 5.21 -0.74 9.23
N GLY A 140 5.74 -0.15 10.28
CA GLY A 140 7.11 -0.36 10.76
C GLY A 140 7.10 -1.19 12.03
N PHE A 141 8.06 -2.12 12.12
CA PHE A 141 8.31 -2.88 13.33
C PHE A 141 9.76 -2.71 13.74
N SER A 142 9.97 -2.32 14.99
CA SER A 142 11.29 -2.22 15.61
C SER A 142 11.36 -3.07 16.86
N LYS A 143 12.57 -3.56 17.17
CA LYS A 143 12.83 -4.32 18.39
C LYS A 143 13.17 -3.38 19.54
N GLN A 144 12.25 -3.21 20.49
CA GLN A 144 12.41 -2.37 21.68
C GLN A 144 12.48 -3.24 22.93
N ALA A 145 13.55 -3.09 23.73
CA ALA A 145 13.78 -3.89 24.94
C ALA A 145 13.56 -5.41 24.73
N GLY A 146 14.03 -5.93 23.59
CA GLY A 146 13.93 -7.35 23.24
C GLY A 146 12.62 -7.78 22.58
N ARG A 147 11.62 -6.91 22.44
CA ARG A 147 10.31 -7.23 21.84
C ARG A 147 10.08 -6.48 20.54
N TRP A 148 9.46 -7.13 19.56
CA TRP A 148 8.99 -6.46 18.35
C TRP A 148 7.74 -5.65 18.65
N GLN A 149 7.73 -4.40 18.22
CA GLN A 149 6.61 -3.49 18.37
C GLN A 149 6.40 -2.71 17.09
N ILE A 150 5.14 -2.40 16.78
CA ILE A 150 4.77 -1.46 15.73
C ILE A 150 5.22 -0.08 16.19
N ASP A 151 6.07 0.58 15.40
CA ASP A 151 6.54 1.94 15.70
C ASP A 151 5.96 3.00 14.76
N PHE A 152 5.43 2.62 13.60
CA PHE A 152 4.53 3.45 12.82
C PHE A 152 3.49 2.60 12.09
N PHE A 153 2.30 3.16 11.88
CA PHE A 153 1.27 2.62 10.99
C PHE A 153 0.52 3.77 10.31
N ILE A 154 1.00 4.17 9.14
CA ILE A 154 0.66 5.45 8.49
C ILE A 154 0.38 5.25 7.01
N ALA A 155 -0.40 6.14 6.41
CA ALA A 155 -0.57 6.27 4.95
C ALA A 155 -0.34 7.74 4.54
N GLY A 156 -0.03 7.96 3.27
CA GLY A 156 0.25 9.28 2.68
C GLY A 156 1.75 9.57 2.51
N ASP A 157 2.03 10.86 2.33
CA ASP A 157 3.34 11.52 2.26
C ASP A 157 3.34 12.69 3.26
#